data_AF-A0A7C1V6F6-F1
#
_entry.id   AF-A0A7C1V6F6-F1
#
_cell.length_a   1.000
_cell.length_b   1.000
_cell.length_c   1.000
_cell.angle_alpha   90.00
_cell.angle_beta   90.00
_cell.angle_gamma   90.00
#
_symmetry.space_group_name_H-M   'P 1'
#
loop_
_entity.id
_entity.type
_entity.pdbx_description
1 polymer ?
#
loop_
_entity_poly.entity_id
_entity_poly.type
_entity_poly.pdbx_seq_one_letter_code
_entity_poly.pdbx_strand_id
1 'polypeptide(L)'
;MVLDNKKTAIKVYLWKMIQACVTVLLLIGIMITGWFEKDLLGITKYQWVILVSLVYLILIIVSRLRKLNFFYFSDEGDKILIRYYPIQPLVQKKKAVQIPKIGLAGYDINTVALGLKKVLILRQTIKGKVAIYPPIGITTLKRKEIDLLKKHLDKYIRN
;
A
#
# COMPACT_ATOMS: atom_id res chain seq x y z
N MET A 1 21.03 -1.03 -7.84
CA MET A 1 20.33 -0.11 -6.92
C MET A 1 19.35 -0.92 -6.08
N VAL A 2 19.21 -0.58 -4.79
CA VAL A 2 18.24 -1.21 -3.88
C VAL A 2 17.22 -0.17 -3.41
N LEU A 3 15.94 -0.45 -3.59
CA LEU A 3 14.83 0.38 -3.11
C LEU A 3 14.02 -0.43 -2.09
N ASP A 4 14.08 -0.05 -0.81
CA ASP A 4 13.44 -0.74 0.30
C ASP A 4 12.47 0.19 1.03
N ASN A 5 11.19 -0.20 1.09
CA ASN A 5 10.14 0.57 1.74
C ASN A 5 9.73 0.04 3.13
N LYS A 6 10.61 -0.71 3.83
CA LYS A 6 10.27 -1.43 5.07
C LYS A 6 9.90 -0.46 6.19
N LYS A 7 10.64 0.65 6.27
CA LYS A 7 10.41 1.72 7.24
C LYS A 7 9.02 2.35 7.08
N THR A 8 8.53 2.49 5.85
CA THR A 8 7.19 3.02 5.59
C THR A 8 6.10 2.01 5.98
N ALA A 9 6.31 0.72 5.71
CA ALA A 9 5.38 -0.33 6.12
C ALA A 9 5.24 -0.40 7.66
N ILE A 10 6.36 -0.34 8.39
CA ILE A 10 6.37 -0.30 9.86
C ILE A 10 5.69 0.97 10.38
N LYS A 11 5.97 2.13 9.78
CA LYS A 11 5.32 3.39 10.16
C LYS A 11 3.81 3.33 10.00
N VAL A 12 3.31 2.75 8.90
CA VAL A 12 1.88 2.54 8.69
C VAL A 12 1.28 1.63 9.76
N TYR A 13 1.98 0.58 10.17
CA TYR A 13 1.53 -0.30 11.24
C TYR A 13 1.44 0.44 12.59
N LEU A 14 2.48 1.19 12.97
CA LEU A 14 2.47 2.00 14.19
C LEU A 14 1.33 3.02 14.20
N TRP A 15 1.11 3.74 13.10
CA TRP A 15 0.02 4.71 13.01
C TRP A 15 -1.36 4.08 13.19
N LYS A 16 -1.59 2.87 12.65
CA LYS A 16 -2.84 2.14 12.87
C LYS A 16 -3.02 1.75 14.34
N MET A 17 -1.96 1.32 15.01
CA MET A 17 -1.98 0.96 16.42
C MET A 17 -2.29 2.19 17.29
N ILE A 18 -1.66 3.32 17.00
CA ILE A 18 -1.91 4.61 17.67
C ILE A 18 -3.36 5.05 17.45
N GLN A 19 -3.88 4.98 16.21
CA GLN A 19 -5.26 5.33 15.91
C GLN A 19 -6.27 4.48 16.69
N ALA A 20 -6.02 3.17 16.83
CA ALA A 20 -6.86 2.28 17.62
C ALA A 20 -6.85 2.67 19.11
N CYS A 21 -5.66 2.88 19.69
CA CYS A 21 -5.52 3.31 21.09
C CYS A 21 -6.21 4.64 21.36
N VAL A 22 -6.02 5.64 20.49
CA VAL A 22 -6.67 6.96 20.61
C VAL A 22 -8.19 6.83 20.53
N THR A 23 -8.71 6.00 19.61
CA THR A 23 -10.16 5.79 19.49
C THR A 23 -10.74 5.16 20.75
N VAL A 24 -10.08 4.13 21.30
CA VAL A 24 -10.51 3.48 22.55
C VAL A 24 -10.47 4.45 23.73
N LEU A 25 -9.39 5.23 23.87
CA LEU A 25 -9.29 6.27 24.91
C LEU A 25 -10.40 7.32 24.79
N LEU A 26 -10.73 7.72 23.55
CA LEU A 26 -11.80 8.69 23.29
C LEU A 26 -13.16 8.13 23.69
N LEU A 27 -13.45 6.86 23.37
CA LEU A 27 -14.69 6.19 23.79
C LEU A 27 -14.80 6.09 25.32
N ILE A 28 -13.71 5.71 26.00
CA ILE A 28 -13.65 5.66 27.47
C ILE A 28 -13.88 7.07 28.05
N GLY A 29 -13.27 8.09 27.46
CA GLY A 29 -13.46 9.49 27.84
C GLY A 29 -14.93 9.92 27.74
N ILE A 30 -15.61 9.61 26.64
CA ILE A 30 -17.05 9.88 26.48
C ILE A 30 -17.88 9.12 27.53
N MET A 31 -17.50 7.89 27.89
CA MET A 31 -18.25 7.11 28.87
C MET A 31 -18.07 7.60 30.32
N ILE A 32 -16.88 8.06 30.69
CA ILE A 32 -16.55 8.49 32.07
C ILE A 32 -16.92 9.95 32.31
N THR A 33 -16.74 10.82 31.32
CA THR A 33 -17.00 12.25 31.51
C THR A 33 -18.51 12.53 31.53
N GLY A 34 -18.98 13.14 32.62
CA GLY A 34 -20.37 13.61 32.74
C GLY A 34 -20.72 14.77 31.81
N TRP A 35 -19.77 15.23 30.98
CA TRP A 35 -19.99 16.29 29.99
C TRP A 35 -21.09 15.91 29.00
N PHE A 36 -21.13 14.65 28.59
CA PHE A 36 -22.11 14.13 27.62
C PHE A 36 -23.40 13.59 28.27
N GLU A 37 -23.61 13.80 29.58
CA GLU A 37 -24.85 13.40 30.27
C GLU A 37 -25.97 14.41 30.08
N LYS A 38 -25.64 15.69 29.88
CA LYS A 38 -26.61 16.68 29.40
C LYS A 38 -26.72 16.50 27.89
N ASP A 39 -27.91 16.73 27.33
CA ASP A 39 -28.15 16.80 25.89
C ASP A 39 -27.32 17.94 25.27
N LEU A 40 -26.02 17.71 25.12
CA LEU A 40 -25.11 18.58 24.39
C LEU A 40 -25.53 18.49 22.92
N LEU A 41 -26.08 19.60 22.41
CA LEU A 41 -26.59 19.73 21.05
C LEU A 41 -27.81 18.84 20.73
N GLY A 42 -28.55 18.37 21.75
CA GLY A 42 -29.70 17.46 21.54
C GLY A 42 -29.30 16.03 21.15
N ILE A 43 -28.02 15.68 21.36
CA ILE A 43 -27.47 14.36 21.03
C ILE A 43 -27.14 13.63 22.32
N THR A 44 -27.75 12.46 22.49
CA THR A 44 -27.52 11.58 23.63
C THR A 44 -26.09 11.01 23.64
N LYS A 45 -25.59 10.68 24.83
CA LYS A 45 -24.31 10.01 25.05
C LYS A 45 -24.08 8.80 24.12
N TYR A 46 -25.11 7.98 23.91
CA TYR A 46 -25.03 6.80 23.05
C TYR A 46 -24.87 7.13 21.56
N GLN A 47 -25.51 8.20 21.08
CA GLN A 47 -25.37 8.65 19.70
C GLN A 47 -23.93 9.14 19.41
N TRP A 48 -23.27 9.79 20.37
CA TRP A 48 -21.85 10.15 20.25
C TRP A 48 -20.93 8.92 20.14
N VAL A 49 -21.18 7.90 20.95
CA VAL A 49 -20.43 6.62 20.87
C VAL A 49 -20.62 5.94 19.51
N ILE A 50 -21.85 5.93 18.99
CA ILE A 50 -22.17 5.37 17.67
C ILE A 50 -21.45 6.18 16.57
N LEU A 51 -21.47 7.51 16.63
CA LEU A 51 -20.84 8.37 15.64
C LEU A 51 -19.32 8.16 15.59
N VAL A 52 -18.64 8.17 16.75
CA VAL A 52 -17.19 7.93 16.83
C VAL A 52 -16.83 6.53 16.32
N SER A 53 -17.62 5.52 16.69
CA SER A 53 -17.42 4.15 16.22
C SER A 53 -17.60 4.04 14.69
N LEU A 54 -18.60 4.72 14.13
CA LEU A 54 -18.86 4.75 12.70
C LEU A 54 -17.70 5.42 11.93
N VAL A 55 -17.21 6.55 12.43
CA VAL A 55 -16.04 7.24 11.85
C VAL A 55 -14.81 6.33 11.85
N TYR A 56 -14.55 5.63 12.95
CA TYR A 56 -13.45 4.67 13.02
C TYR A 56 -13.60 3.51 12.01
N LEU A 57 -14.82 3.00 11.84
CA LEU A 57 -15.13 1.95 10.89
C LEU A 57 -14.87 2.40 9.44
N ILE A 58 -15.27 3.63 9.09
CA ILE A 58 -14.98 4.25 7.79
C ILE A 58 -13.46 4.39 7.58
N LEU A 59 -12.71 4.85 8.59
CA LEU A 59 -11.25 4.95 8.51
C LEU A 59 -10.59 3.59 8.25
N ILE A 60 -11.07 2.51 8.88
CA ILE A 60 -10.60 1.14 8.63
C ILE A 60 -10.88 0.72 7.18
N ILE A 61 -12.11 0.94 6.70
CA ILE A 61 -12.53 0.57 5.33
C ILE A 61 -11.65 1.30 4.31
N VAL A 62 -11.49 2.62 4.45
CA VAL A 62 -10.64 3.43 3.57
C VAL A 62 -9.19 2.94 3.60
N SER A 63 -8.65 2.64 4.79
CA SER A 63 -7.31 2.10 4.94
C SER A 63 -7.14 0.72 4.28
N ARG A 64 -8.18 -0.13 4.33
CA ARG A 64 -8.20 -1.44 3.69
C ARG A 64 -8.29 -1.34 2.16
N LEU A 65 -9.07 -0.40 1.64
CA LEU A 65 -9.20 -0.15 0.20
C LEU A 65 -7.89 0.32 -0.44
N ARG A 66 -7.07 1.09 0.28
CA ARG A 66 -5.76 1.56 -0.22
C ARG A 66 -4.72 0.43 -0.45
N LYS A 67 -4.99 -0.81 -0.01
CA LYS A 67 -4.18 -2.04 -0.25
C LYS A 67 -2.69 -1.75 -0.43
N LEU A 68 -2.07 -1.19 0.61
CA LEU A 68 -0.65 -0.84 0.61
C LEU A 68 0.17 -2.13 0.44
N ASN A 69 0.97 -2.20 -0.63
CA ASN A 69 1.85 -3.34 -0.92
C ASN A 69 3.29 -2.89 -0.75
N PHE A 70 4.05 -3.61 0.05
CA PHE A 70 5.47 -3.42 0.09
C PHE A 70 6.07 -3.80 -1.27
N PHE A 71 6.96 -2.96 -1.76
CA PHE A 71 7.68 -3.16 -3.00
C PHE A 71 9.17 -3.00 -2.73
N TYR A 72 9.94 -3.98 -3.19
CA TYR A 72 11.38 -3.99 -3.15
C TYR A 72 11.90 -4.25 -4.55
N PHE A 73 12.79 -3.38 -5.00
CA PHE A 73 13.46 -3.47 -6.29
C PHE A 73 14.95 -3.57 -6.05
N SER A 74 15.57 -4.59 -6.64
CA SER A 74 17.02 -4.71 -6.73
C SER A 74 17.43 -4.96 -8.18
N ASP A 75 18.46 -4.23 -8.60
CA ASP A 75 19.06 -4.27 -9.94
C ASP A 75 20.50 -4.83 -9.92
N GLU A 76 20.82 -5.66 -8.91
CA GLU A 76 22.14 -6.25 -8.74
C GLU A 76 22.35 -7.45 -9.69
N GLY A 77 23.41 -7.38 -10.51
CA GLY A 77 23.84 -8.45 -11.43
C GLY A 77 23.17 -8.41 -12.81
N ASP A 78 22.98 -9.59 -13.43
CA ASP A 78 22.36 -9.76 -14.76
C ASP A 78 20.83 -9.86 -14.76
N LYS A 79 20.20 -9.75 -13.58
CA LYS A 79 18.76 -9.96 -13.38
C LYS A 79 18.15 -8.81 -12.58
N ILE A 80 16.93 -8.45 -12.94
CA ILE A 80 16.06 -7.53 -12.21
C ILE A 80 15.24 -8.35 -11.21
N LEU A 81 15.37 -8.04 -9.92
CA LEU A 81 14.65 -8.70 -8.84
C LEU A 81 13.60 -7.76 -8.26
N ILE A 82 12.33 -8.14 -8.38
CA ILE A 82 11.20 -7.41 -7.81
C ILE A 82 10.52 -8.29 -6.78
N ARG A 83 10.62 -7.91 -5.51
CA ARG A 83 9.93 -8.57 -4.40
C ARG A 83 8.75 -7.70 -3.98
N TYR A 84 7.58 -8.29 -3.85
CA TYR A 84 6.40 -7.59 -3.38
C TYR A 84 5.59 -8.46 -2.42
N TYR A 85 5.04 -7.83 -1.39
CA TYR A 85 4.10 -8.46 -0.49
C TYR A 85 3.05 -7.46 0.01
N PRO A 86 1.78 -7.88 0.17
CA PRO A 86 0.78 -7.01 0.75
C PRO A 86 1.11 -6.69 2.20
N ILE A 87 0.95 -5.42 2.62
CA ILE A 87 1.11 -4.98 4.01
C ILE A 87 -0.21 -5.28 4.74
N GLN A 88 -0.55 -6.57 4.81
CA GLN A 88 -1.68 -7.07 5.56
C GLN A 88 -1.18 -7.95 6.72
N PRO A 89 -1.67 -7.73 7.94
CA PRO A 89 -1.12 -8.42 9.13
C PRO A 89 -1.25 -9.95 9.06
N LEU A 90 -2.25 -10.50 8.38
CA LEU A 90 -2.49 -11.95 8.30
C LEU A 90 -2.06 -12.63 6.98
N VAL A 91 -1.74 -11.88 5.92
CA VAL A 91 -1.40 -12.47 4.61
C VAL A 91 -0.04 -11.97 4.16
N GLN A 92 1.01 -12.70 4.52
CA GLN A 92 2.38 -12.43 4.08
C GLN A 92 2.79 -13.34 2.92
N LYS A 93 1.98 -13.43 1.85
CA LYS A 93 2.43 -14.12 0.63
C LYS A 93 3.53 -13.30 -0.03
N LYS A 94 4.78 -13.61 0.31
CA LYS A 94 5.98 -13.04 -0.28
C LYS A 94 6.06 -13.53 -1.73
N LYS A 95 5.94 -12.61 -2.68
CA LYS A 95 6.13 -12.91 -4.10
C LYS A 95 7.41 -12.27 -4.58
N ALA A 96 8.16 -12.98 -5.41
CA ALA A 96 9.36 -12.50 -6.05
C ALA A 96 9.27 -12.78 -7.54
N VAL A 97 9.49 -11.76 -8.35
CA VAL A 97 9.59 -11.84 -9.80
C VAL A 97 11.05 -11.55 -10.15
N GLN A 98 11.67 -12.47 -10.89
CA GLN A 98 13.03 -12.33 -11.40
C GLN A 98 12.96 -12.30 -12.92
N ILE A 99 13.50 -11.24 -13.52
CA ILE A 99 13.53 -11.05 -14.97
C ILE A 99 14.98 -10.82 -15.39
N PRO A 100 15.54 -11.60 -16.33
CA PRO A 100 16.86 -11.31 -16.89
C PRO A 100 16.82 -10.00 -17.69
N LYS A 101 17.84 -9.13 -17.52
CA LYS A 101 17.89 -7.79 -18.15
C LYS A 101 17.75 -7.84 -19.67
N ILE A 102 18.35 -8.85 -20.29
CA ILE A 102 18.40 -9.07 -21.73
C ILE A 102 17.00 -9.37 -22.32
N GLY A 103 16.06 -9.85 -21.50
CA GLY A 103 14.73 -10.23 -21.95
C GLY A 103 13.65 -9.18 -21.73
N LEU A 104 13.97 -8.00 -21.17
CA LEU A 104 12.97 -6.99 -20.84
C LEU A 104 12.41 -6.36 -22.14
N ALA A 105 11.12 -6.57 -22.39
CA ALA A 105 10.43 -6.08 -23.60
C ALA A 105 9.72 -4.74 -23.36
N GLY A 106 9.34 -4.46 -22.11
CA GLY A 106 8.65 -3.22 -21.75
C GLY A 106 7.93 -3.31 -20.41
N TYR A 107 7.34 -2.20 -19.98
CA TYR A 107 6.52 -2.12 -18.78
C TYR A 107 5.29 -1.23 -19.00
N ASP A 108 4.25 -1.47 -18.20
CA ASP A 108 3.05 -0.64 -18.13
C ASP A 108 2.73 -0.28 -16.69
N ILE A 109 2.31 0.98 -16.47
CA ILE A 109 1.87 1.44 -15.15
C ILE A 109 0.41 1.86 -15.24
N ASN A 110 -0.47 1.03 -14.68
CA ASN A 110 -1.91 1.27 -14.67
C ASN A 110 -2.39 1.70 -13.28
N THR A 111 -3.41 2.55 -13.26
CA THR A 111 -4.18 2.88 -12.06
C THR A 111 -5.43 2.02 -12.01
N VAL A 112 -5.66 1.36 -10.89
CA VAL A 112 -6.80 0.46 -10.64
C VAL A 112 -7.52 0.92 -9.37
N ALA A 113 -8.78 0.52 -9.21
CA ALA A 113 -9.64 0.91 -8.08
C ALA A 113 -9.76 2.43 -7.96
N LEU A 114 -10.21 3.09 -9.04
CA LEU A 114 -10.43 4.55 -9.10
C LEU A 114 -9.20 5.39 -8.70
N GLY A 115 -8.01 4.94 -9.09
CA GLY A 115 -6.75 5.64 -8.79
C GLY A 115 -6.13 5.35 -7.41
N LEU A 116 -6.83 4.59 -6.56
CA LEU A 116 -6.33 4.22 -5.23
C LEU A 116 -5.20 3.19 -5.26
N LYS A 117 -5.06 2.44 -6.36
CA LYS A 117 -4.03 1.43 -6.53
C LYS A 117 -3.23 1.68 -7.79
N LYS A 118 -1.90 1.74 -7.69
CA LYS A 118 -1.00 1.75 -8.84
C LYS A 118 -0.40 0.36 -9.02
N VAL A 119 -0.43 -0.15 -10.25
CA VAL A 119 0.14 -1.45 -10.60
C VAL A 119 1.14 -1.31 -11.74
N LEU A 120 2.26 -2.02 -11.62
CA LEU A 120 3.30 -2.18 -12.62
C LEU A 120 3.14 -3.56 -13.25
N ILE A 121 3.00 -3.61 -14.57
CA ILE A 121 2.94 -4.83 -15.36
C ILE A 121 4.23 -4.90 -16.17
N LEU A 122 4.94 -6.02 -16.10
CA LEU A 122 6.20 -6.21 -16.80
C LEU A 122 6.00 -7.17 -17.97
N ARG A 123 6.64 -6.86 -19.10
CA ARG A 123 6.64 -7.72 -20.29
C ARG A 123 8.06 -8.21 -20.56
N GLN A 124 8.18 -9.50 -20.85
CA GLN A 124 9.44 -10.14 -21.19
C GLN A 124 9.32 -10.89 -22.52
N THR A 125 10.31 -10.78 -23.39
CA THR A 125 10.41 -11.59 -24.60
C THR A 125 11.12 -12.90 -24.29
N ILE A 126 10.44 -14.02 -24.46
CA ILE A 126 11.00 -15.37 -24.30
C ILE A 126 10.75 -16.13 -25.61
N LYS A 127 11.83 -16.56 -26.29
CA LYS A 127 11.77 -17.37 -27.53
C LYS A 127 10.81 -16.79 -28.59
N GLY A 128 10.86 -15.47 -28.81
CA GLY A 128 10.03 -14.78 -29.80
C GLY A 128 8.57 -14.51 -29.38
N LYS A 129 8.15 -14.90 -28.17
CA LYS A 129 6.82 -14.59 -27.61
C LYS A 129 6.93 -13.62 -26.44
N VAL A 130 5.98 -12.70 -26.32
CA VAL A 130 5.91 -11.73 -25.22
C VAL A 130 5.13 -12.34 -24.05
N ALA A 131 5.82 -12.64 -22.96
CA ALA A 131 5.23 -13.08 -21.71
C ALA A 131 4.88 -11.87 -20.82
N ILE A 132 3.68 -11.88 -20.25
CA ILE A 132 3.17 -10.82 -19.36
C ILE A 132 3.21 -11.32 -17.92
N TYR A 133 3.91 -10.61 -17.05
CA TYR A 133 3.96 -10.91 -15.63
C TYR A 133 2.71 -10.40 -14.89
N PRO A 134 2.34 -11.03 -13.76
CA PRO A 134 1.22 -10.57 -12.95
C PRO A 134 1.42 -9.14 -12.44
N PRO A 135 0.34 -8.34 -12.34
CA PRO A 135 0.43 -6.93 -11.95
C PRO A 135 0.97 -6.76 -10.53
N ILE A 136 2.04 -5.98 -10.40
CA ILE A 136 2.77 -5.72 -9.17
C ILE A 136 2.31 -4.40 -8.57
N GLY A 137 1.79 -4.41 -7.34
CA GLY A 137 1.32 -3.19 -6.68
C GLY A 137 2.48 -2.27 -6.29
N ILE A 138 2.53 -1.07 -6.88
CA ILE A 138 3.55 -0.03 -6.61
C ILE A 138 2.97 1.18 -5.85
N THR A 139 1.78 1.05 -5.27
CA THR A 139 1.08 2.13 -4.54
C THR A 139 1.91 2.77 -3.42
N THR A 140 2.85 2.03 -2.81
CA THR A 140 3.65 2.57 -1.70
C THR A 140 4.85 3.39 -2.14
N LEU A 141 5.23 3.37 -3.42
CA LEU A 141 6.35 4.17 -3.91
C LEU A 141 5.94 5.64 -4.04
N LYS A 142 6.84 6.53 -3.64
CA LYS A 142 6.71 7.98 -3.85
C LYS A 142 6.84 8.30 -5.34
N ARG A 143 6.29 9.44 -5.77
CA ARG A 143 6.42 9.90 -7.17
C ARG A 143 7.87 9.91 -7.67
N LYS A 144 8.81 10.37 -6.84
CA LYS A 144 10.25 10.37 -7.16
C LYS A 144 10.83 8.97 -7.37
N GLU A 145 10.40 7.99 -6.57
CA GLU A 145 10.85 6.60 -6.68
C GLU A 145 10.26 5.92 -7.92
N ILE A 146 9.01 6.25 -8.27
CA ILE A 146 8.39 5.79 -9.52
C ILE A 146 9.14 6.35 -10.74
N ASP A 147 9.50 7.64 -10.72
CA ASP A 147 10.25 8.26 -11.82
C ASP A 147 11.63 7.62 -11.99
N LEU A 148 12.31 7.35 -10.87
CA LEU A 148 13.61 6.71 -10.88
C LEU A 148 13.53 5.25 -11.34
N LEU A 149 12.47 4.53 -10.96
CA LEU A 149 12.17 3.19 -11.45
C LEU A 149 11.93 3.19 -12.97
N LYS A 150 11.18 4.16 -13.50
CA LYS A 150 10.98 4.33 -14.95
C LYS A 150 12.31 4.53 -15.68
N LYS A 151 13.13 5.48 -15.21
CA LYS A 151 14.46 5.75 -15.80
C LYS A 151 15.35 4.50 -15.83
N HIS A 152 15.33 3.71 -14.78
CA HIS A 152 16.09 2.45 -14.73
C HIS A 152 15.52 1.40 -15.67
N LEU A 153 14.19 1.25 -15.76
CA LEU A 153 13.58 0.29 -16.68
C LEU A 153 13.80 0.69 -18.14
N ASP A 154 13.69 1.98 -18.48
CA ASP A 154 13.92 2.51 -19.82
C ASP A 154 15.35 2.21 -20.31
N LYS A 155 16.35 2.20 -19.42
CA LYS A 155 17.73 1.82 -19.75
C LYS A 155 17.87 0.38 -20.25
N TYR A 156 16.96 -0.50 -19.87
CA TYR A 156 17.01 -1.93 -20.20
C TYR A 156 15.97 -2.36 -21.23
N ILE A 157 15.05 -1.47 -21.63
CA ILE A 157 14.18 -1.73 -22.77
C ILE A 157 15.04 -1.65 -24.02
N ARG A 158 15.25 -2.80 -24.65
CA ARG A 158 15.86 -2.85 -25.97
C ARG A 158 14.83 -2.33 -26.98
N ASN A 159 15.05 -1.13 -27.48
CA ASN A 159 14.43 -0.64 -28.71
C ASN A 159 15.11 -1.32 -29.91
#